data_AF-A0A518JQM5-F1
#
_entry.id   AF-A0A518JQM5-F1
#
_cell.length_a   1.000
_cell.length_b   1.000
_cell.length_c   1.000
_cell.angle_alpha   90.00
_cell.angle_beta   90.00
_cell.angle_gamma   90.00
#
_symmetry.space_group_name_H-M   'P 1'
#
loop_
_entity.id
_entity.type
_entity.pdbx_description
1 polymer ?
#
loop_
_entity_poly.entity_id
_entity_poly.type
_entity_poly.pdbx_seq_one_letter_code
_entity_poly.pdbx_strand_id
1 'polypeptide(L)'
;MNRLHRNRRGAITVAVLVCMLIATALAASTLHSALRGRRETQRLRQLRQTDLLLDAGALRAAERLQRDDAYRGETWRPRDLMPGEGTAVVKIDISGDATPRQIDVVASIQPHDDAAARTQRSMRFQFP
;
A
#
# COMPACT_ATOMS: atom_id res chain seq x y z
N MET A 1 48.34 45.72 25.11
CA MET A 1 46.86 45.60 25.16
C MET A 1 46.36 44.42 24.29
N ASN A 2 46.64 43.17 24.68
CA ASN A 2 46.40 41.96 23.86
C ASN A 2 45.09 41.22 24.20
N ARG A 3 43.91 41.84 24.05
CA ARG A 3 42.61 41.15 24.26
C ARG A 3 41.76 40.98 23.00
N LEU A 4 42.16 41.55 21.85
CA LEU A 4 41.34 41.54 20.62
C LEU A 4 41.52 40.29 19.73
N HIS A 5 42.63 39.55 19.83
CA HIS A 5 42.86 38.36 19.00
C HIS A 5 42.23 37.05 19.52
N ARG A 6 41.81 37.01 20.79
CA ARG A 6 41.18 35.80 21.38
C ARG A 6 39.70 35.66 20.99
N ASN A 7 39.01 36.77 20.70
CA ASN A 7 37.58 36.77 20.36
C ASN A 7 37.28 36.31 18.92
N ARG A 8 38.17 36.59 17.94
CA ARG A 8 37.92 36.24 16.53
C ARG A 8 37.99 34.74 16.27
N ARG A 9 38.86 34.02 16.99
CA ARG A 9 38.97 32.55 16.87
C ARG A 9 37.73 31.84 17.41
N GLY A 10 37.17 32.31 18.52
CA GLY A 10 35.91 31.80 19.07
C GLY A 10 34.72 32.04 18.13
N ALA A 11 34.66 33.22 17.52
CA ALA A 11 33.60 33.55 16.56
C ALA A 11 33.62 32.64 15.32
N ILE A 12 34.80 32.30 14.79
CA ILE A 12 34.94 31.39 13.64
C ILE A 12 34.48 29.97 14.01
N THR A 13 34.87 29.46 15.18
CA THR A 13 34.42 28.12 15.62
C THR A 13 32.91 28.05 15.80
N VAL A 14 32.29 29.10 16.34
CA VAL A 14 30.82 29.17 16.48
C VAL A 14 30.16 29.20 15.10
N ALA A 15 30.68 29.98 14.15
CA ALA A 15 30.14 30.03 12.79
C ALA A 15 30.21 28.66 12.09
N VAL A 16 31.33 27.94 12.21
CA VAL A 16 31.49 26.60 11.63
C VAL A 16 30.54 25.60 12.30
N LEU A 17 30.39 25.64 13.63
CA LEU A 17 29.45 24.78 14.35
C LEU A 17 28.01 25.03 13.92
N VAL A 18 27.61 26.28 13.74
CA VAL A 18 26.29 26.64 13.23
C VAL A 18 26.09 26.10 11.81
N CYS A 19 27.06 26.29 10.90
CA CYS A 19 26.99 25.72 9.56
C CYS A 19 26.88 24.19 9.57
N MET A 20 27.66 23.51 10.42
CA MET A 20 27.62 22.05 10.55
C MET A 20 26.28 21.58 11.12
N LEU A 21 25.72 22.31 12.08
CA LEU A 21 24.41 22.03 12.64
C LEU A 21 23.30 22.20 11.59
N ILE A 22 23.35 23.27 10.80
CA ILE A 22 22.41 23.49 9.69
C ILE A 22 22.54 22.38 8.65
N ALA A 23 23.75 22.03 8.22
CA ALA A 23 23.98 20.97 7.24
C ALA A 23 23.48 19.60 7.74
N THR A 24 23.72 19.29 9.01
CA THR A 24 23.25 18.04 9.63
C THR A 24 21.73 18.01 9.73
N ALA A 25 21.09 19.11 10.10
CA ALA A 25 19.63 19.20 10.16
C ALA A 25 18.99 18.99 8.77
N LEU A 26 19.58 19.53 7.71
CA LEU A 26 19.13 19.31 6.33
C LEU A 26 19.33 17.85 5.87
N ALA A 27 20.47 17.23 6.20
CA ALA A 27 20.71 15.83 5.91
C ALA A 27 19.73 14.90 6.66
N ALA A 28 19.46 15.20 7.93
CA ALA A 28 18.51 14.44 8.74
C ALA A 28 17.07 14.57 8.21
N SER A 29 16.65 15.77 7.80
CA SER A 29 15.28 16.00 7.30
C SER A 29 15.02 15.32 5.96
N THR A 30 16.01 15.29 5.06
CA THR A 30 15.92 14.58 3.77
C THR A 30 15.88 13.06 3.98
N LEU A 31 16.72 12.52 4.88
CA LEU A 31 16.68 11.11 5.23
C LEU A 31 15.33 10.70 5.84
N HIS A 32 14.82 11.50 6.78
CA HIS A 32 13.51 11.25 7.40
C HIS A 32 12.38 11.29 6.37
N SER A 33 12.43 12.24 5.44
CA SER A 33 11.48 12.34 4.33
C SER A 33 11.57 11.14 3.39
N ALA A 34 12.77 10.67 3.07
CA ALA A 34 12.97 9.47 2.25
C ALA A 34 12.44 8.20 2.93
N LEU A 35 12.65 8.05 4.24
CA LEU A 35 12.10 6.93 5.01
C LEU A 35 10.58 6.95 5.05
N ARG A 36 9.97 8.13 5.21
CA ARG A 36 8.50 8.29 5.13
C ARG A 36 7.97 7.98 3.73
N GLY A 37 8.62 8.49 2.68
CA GLY A 37 8.22 8.26 1.29
C GLY A 37 8.25 6.79 0.89
N ARG A 38 9.19 5.98 1.42
CA ARG A 38 9.21 4.53 1.20
C ARG A 38 7.96 3.83 1.73
N ARG A 39 7.52 4.17 2.96
CA ARG A 39 6.31 3.59 3.57
C ARG A 39 5.06 3.93 2.78
N GLU A 40 4.96 5.18 2.34
CA GLU A 40 3.83 5.65 1.52
C GLU A 40 3.79 4.94 0.15
N THR A 41 4.95 4.81 -0.50
CA THR A 41 5.06 4.08 -1.77
C THR A 41 4.67 2.61 -1.61
N GLN A 42 5.09 1.95 -0.52
CA GLN A 42 4.72 0.56 -0.25
C GLN A 42 3.20 0.42 -0.05
N ARG A 43 2.57 1.35 0.69
CA ARG A 43 1.12 1.36 0.88
C ARG A 43 0.36 1.57 -0.42
N LEU A 44 0.81 2.50 -1.27
CA LEU A 44 0.19 2.76 -2.58
C LEU A 44 0.28 1.53 -3.51
N ARG A 45 1.43 0.84 -3.50
CA ARG A 45 1.60 -0.41 -4.26
C ARG A 45 0.62 -1.47 -3.80
N GLN A 46 0.51 -1.70 -2.50
CA GLN A 46 -0.39 -2.70 -1.94
C GLN A 46 -1.87 -2.40 -2.23
N LEU A 47 -2.26 -1.13 -2.14
CA LEU A 47 -3.61 -0.70 -2.54
C LEU A 47 -3.88 -1.04 -4.00
N ARG A 48 -2.95 -0.69 -4.89
CA ARG A 48 -3.09 -0.96 -6.33
C ARG A 48 -3.14 -2.46 -6.64
N GLN A 49 -2.37 -3.27 -5.93
CA GLN A 49 -2.44 -4.74 -6.04
C GLN A 49 -3.79 -5.28 -5.59
N THR A 50 -4.37 -4.72 -4.52
CA THR A 50 -5.70 -5.10 -4.03
C THR A 50 -6.78 -4.73 -5.05
N ASP A 51 -6.65 -3.57 -5.70
CA ASP A 51 -7.57 -3.14 -6.76
C ASP A 51 -7.46 -4.07 -7.98
N LEU A 52 -6.25 -4.40 -8.45
CA LEU A 52 -6.05 -5.37 -9.54
C LEU A 52 -6.61 -6.76 -9.22
N LEU A 53 -6.48 -7.17 -7.96
CA LEU A 53 -7.03 -8.44 -7.49
C LEU A 53 -8.57 -8.44 -7.47
N LEU A 54 -9.17 -7.30 -7.15
CA LEU A 54 -10.62 -7.11 -7.22
C LEU A 54 -11.12 -7.23 -8.65
N ASP A 55 -10.43 -6.58 -9.60
CA ASP A 55 -10.76 -6.64 -11.02
C ASP A 55 -10.64 -8.07 -11.56
N ALA A 56 -9.58 -8.78 -11.21
CA ALA A 56 -9.40 -10.20 -11.55
C ALA A 56 -10.53 -11.07 -10.96
N GLY A 57 -10.96 -10.79 -9.73
CA GLY A 57 -12.10 -11.44 -9.11
C GLY A 57 -13.43 -11.20 -9.84
N ALA A 58 -13.68 -9.97 -10.28
CA ALA A 58 -14.87 -9.61 -11.04
C ALA A 58 -14.90 -10.29 -12.43
N LEU A 59 -13.77 -10.28 -13.14
CA LEU A 59 -13.63 -10.98 -14.42
C LEU A 59 -13.86 -12.48 -14.27
N ARG A 60 -13.29 -13.08 -13.23
CA ARG A 60 -13.49 -14.49 -12.91
C ARG A 60 -14.95 -14.81 -12.58
N ALA A 61 -15.63 -13.95 -11.81
CA ALA A 61 -17.05 -14.12 -11.51
C ALA A 61 -17.91 -14.10 -12.79
N ALA A 62 -17.65 -13.15 -13.69
CA ALA A 62 -18.33 -13.05 -14.98
C ALA A 62 -18.08 -14.30 -15.85
N GLU A 63 -16.83 -14.75 -15.96
CA GLU A 63 -16.46 -15.95 -16.73
C GLU A 63 -17.13 -17.22 -16.17
N ARG A 64 -17.20 -17.36 -14.84
CA ARG A 64 -17.87 -18.49 -14.18
C ARG A 64 -19.37 -18.45 -14.42
N LEU A 65 -19.99 -17.28 -14.29
CA LEU A 65 -21.43 -17.12 -14.49
C LEU A 65 -21.85 -17.44 -15.93
N GLN A 66 -21.01 -17.07 -16.92
CA GLN A 66 -21.25 -17.42 -18.33
C GLN A 66 -21.15 -18.92 -18.62
N ARG A 67 -20.37 -19.67 -17.82
CA ARG A 67 -20.18 -21.12 -18.02
C ARG A 67 -21.15 -21.96 -17.19
N ASP A 68 -21.56 -21.45 -16.04
CA ASP A 68 -22.38 -22.15 -15.06
C ASP A 68 -23.40 -21.20 -14.42
N ASP A 69 -24.64 -21.29 -14.89
CA ASP A 69 -25.77 -20.53 -14.36
C ASP A 69 -26.14 -20.93 -12.92
N ALA A 70 -25.66 -22.06 -12.39
CA ALA A 70 -25.88 -22.44 -11.00
C ALA A 70 -24.81 -21.88 -10.05
N TYR A 71 -23.81 -21.16 -10.56
CA TYR A 71 -22.74 -20.59 -9.77
C TYR A 71 -23.26 -19.57 -8.73
N ARG A 72 -22.91 -19.77 -7.46
CA ARG A 72 -23.34 -18.94 -6.31
C ARG A 72 -22.23 -18.09 -5.68
N GLY A 73 -21.01 -18.19 -6.20
CA GLY A 73 -19.83 -17.57 -5.62
C GLY A 73 -18.78 -18.60 -5.20
N GLU A 74 -17.59 -18.10 -4.86
CA GLU A 74 -16.46 -18.91 -4.43
C GLU A 74 -15.49 -18.07 -3.58
N THR A 75 -14.62 -18.74 -2.83
CA THR A 75 -13.44 -18.09 -2.25
C THR A 75 -12.22 -18.51 -3.05
N TRP A 76 -11.70 -17.59 -3.85
CA TRP A 76 -10.51 -17.79 -4.66
C TRP A 76 -9.26 -17.32 -3.91
N ARG A 77 -8.23 -18.17 -3.90
CA ARG A 77 -6.90 -17.85 -3.37
C ARG A 77 -5.87 -18.00 -4.49
N PRO A 78 -5.32 -16.90 -5.03
CA PRO A 78 -4.24 -16.98 -6.01
C PRO A 78 -3.04 -17.69 -5.37
N ARG A 79 -2.47 -18.70 -6.05
CA ARG A 79 -1.31 -19.45 -5.55
C ARG A 79 0.03 -18.78 -5.88
N ASP A 80 0.08 -18.03 -6.98
CA ASP A 80 1.30 -17.38 -7.48
C ASP A 80 1.27 -15.87 -7.21
N LEU A 81 1.16 -15.49 -5.95
CA LEU A 81 1.53 -14.13 -5.55
C LEU A 81 3.06 -14.04 -5.56
N MET A 82 3.64 -12.89 -5.92
CA MET A 82 5.09 -12.77 -5.99
C MET A 82 5.70 -13.09 -4.61
N PRO A 83 6.91 -13.67 -4.55
CA PRO A 83 7.56 -14.00 -3.28
C PRO A 83 7.64 -12.77 -2.38
N GLY A 84 7.03 -12.85 -1.19
CA GLY A 84 6.98 -11.76 -0.21
C GLY A 84 5.68 -10.94 -0.18
N GLU A 85 4.72 -11.17 -1.07
CA GLU A 85 3.49 -10.34 -1.15
C GLU A 85 2.36 -10.72 -0.17
N GLY A 86 2.60 -11.67 0.72
CA GLY A 86 1.62 -12.09 1.72
C GLY A 86 0.50 -12.97 1.14
N THR A 87 -0.58 -13.14 1.90
CA THR A 87 -1.72 -13.99 1.51
C THR A 87 -2.82 -13.14 0.91
N ALA A 88 -3.22 -13.44 -0.34
CA ALA A 88 -4.36 -12.81 -0.97
C ALA A 88 -5.58 -13.74 -1.00
N VAL A 89 -6.75 -13.16 -0.72
CA VAL A 89 -8.02 -13.87 -0.71
C VAL A 89 -9.07 -13.01 -1.39
N VAL A 90 -9.76 -13.60 -2.36
CA VAL A 90 -10.91 -13.00 -3.03
C VAL A 90 -12.14 -13.82 -2.69
N LYS A 91 -13.14 -13.18 -2.08
CA LYS A 91 -14.46 -13.77 -1.84
C LYS A 91 -15.43 -13.22 -2.86
N ILE A 92 -16.08 -14.10 -3.60
CA ILE A 92 -17.13 -13.79 -4.56
C ILE A 92 -18.42 -14.36 -4.00
N ASP A 93 -19.46 -13.54 -3.93
CA ASP A 93 -20.78 -13.91 -3.42
C ASP A 93 -21.83 -13.42 -4.44
N ILE A 94 -22.77 -14.29 -4.82
CA ILE A 94 -23.84 -13.95 -5.75
C ILE A 94 -25.15 -13.98 -4.99
N SER A 95 -25.75 -12.80 -4.84
CA SER A 95 -27.01 -12.61 -4.14
C SER A 95 -28.16 -12.54 -5.15
N GLY A 96 -29.07 -13.51 -5.06
CA GLY A 96 -30.35 -13.52 -5.77
C GLY A 96 -30.46 -14.55 -6.89
N ASP A 97 -31.67 -15.07 -7.06
CA ASP A 97 -32.13 -15.83 -8.25
C ASP A 97 -32.82 -14.94 -9.29
N ALA A 98 -33.00 -13.65 -8.98
CA ALA A 98 -33.65 -12.69 -9.85
C ALA A 98 -32.66 -12.13 -10.88
N THR A 99 -33.11 -11.98 -12.12
CA THR A 99 -32.40 -11.30 -13.20
C THR A 99 -32.66 -9.79 -13.09
N PRO A 100 -31.64 -8.92 -13.03
CA PRO A 100 -30.21 -9.19 -13.08
C PRO A 100 -29.62 -9.64 -11.73
N ARG A 101 -28.66 -10.57 -11.78
CA ARG A 101 -28.01 -11.14 -10.59
C ARG A 101 -27.05 -10.11 -9.98
N GLN A 102 -27.08 -9.96 -8.66
CA GLN A 102 -26.14 -9.07 -7.98
C GLN A 102 -24.89 -9.83 -7.54
N ILE A 103 -23.71 -9.34 -7.93
CA ILE A 103 -22.42 -9.95 -7.62
C ILE A 103 -21.66 -9.04 -6.67
N ASP A 104 -21.26 -9.59 -5.53
CA ASP A 104 -20.42 -8.96 -4.51
C ASP A 104 -19.03 -9.60 -4.53
N VAL A 105 -18.02 -8.82 -4.91
CA VAL A 105 -16.63 -9.27 -4.92
C VAL A 105 -15.86 -8.51 -3.85
N VAL A 106 -15.16 -9.24 -2.99
CA VAL A 106 -14.33 -8.70 -1.93
C VAL A 106 -12.91 -9.24 -2.08
N ALA A 107 -11.97 -8.36 -2.40
CA ALA A 107 -10.56 -8.69 -2.47
C ALA A 107 -9.83 -8.21 -1.21
N SER A 108 -8.95 -9.05 -0.68
CA SER A 108 -8.14 -8.73 0.49
C SER A 108 -6.72 -9.25 0.33
N ILE A 109 -5.76 -8.43 0.75
CA ILE A 109 -4.34 -8.79 0.81
C ILE A 109 -3.86 -8.57 2.25
N GLN A 110 -3.33 -9.63 2.85
CA GLN A 110 -2.68 -9.59 4.15
C GLN A 110 -1.17 -9.73 3.95
N PRO A 111 -0.38 -8.67 4.19
CA PRO A 111 1.07 -8.74 4.14
C PRO A 111 1.61 -9.80 5.10
N HIS A 112 2.71 -10.45 4.73
CA HIS A 112 3.33 -11.49 5.55
C HIS A 112 3.87 -10.93 6.88
N ASP A 113 4.49 -9.75 6.82
CA ASP A 113 5.23 -9.18 7.94
C ASP A 113 4.36 -8.34 8.90
N ASP A 114 3.20 -7.88 8.44
CA ASP A 114 2.33 -6.98 9.20
C ASP A 114 0.85 -7.26 8.93
N ALA A 115 0.23 -8.02 9.84
CA ALA A 115 -1.18 -8.34 9.79
C ALA A 115 -2.08 -7.09 9.93
N ALA A 116 -1.61 -6.01 10.57
CA ALA A 116 -2.36 -4.77 10.73
C ALA A 116 -2.37 -3.93 9.45
N ALA A 117 -1.44 -4.17 8.52
CA ALA A 117 -1.38 -3.53 7.21
C ALA A 117 -2.32 -4.16 6.17
N ARG A 118 -3.31 -4.96 6.58
CA ARG A 118 -4.29 -5.58 5.67
C ARG A 118 -5.04 -4.52 4.86
N THR A 119 -5.08 -4.71 3.54
CA THR A 119 -5.90 -3.93 2.62
C THR A 119 -7.10 -4.76 2.16
N GLN A 120 -8.26 -4.11 2.05
CA GLN A 120 -9.48 -4.75 1.56
C GLN A 120 -10.24 -3.77 0.67
N ARG A 121 -10.75 -4.31 -0.45
CA ARG A 121 -11.61 -3.60 -1.40
C ARG A 121 -12.79 -4.47 -1.74
N SER A 122 -13.92 -3.83 -1.99
CA SER A 122 -15.15 -4.51 -2.40
C SER A 122 -15.77 -3.77 -3.56
N MET A 123 -16.28 -4.52 -4.52
CA MET A 123 -17.07 -4.02 -5.62
C MET A 123 -18.36 -4.83 -5.71
N ARG A 124 -19.45 -4.12 -5.98
CA ARG A 124 -20.77 -4.69 -6.23
C ARG A 124 -21.21 -4.27 -7.61
N PHE A 125 -21.65 -5.23 -8.43
CA PHE A 125 -22.16 -4.95 -9.76
C PHE A 125 -23.29 -5.92 -10.10
N GLN A 126 -24.12 -5.51 -11.05
CA GLN A 126 -25.21 -6.34 -11.56
C GLN A 126 -24.75 -7.01 -12.86
N PHE A 127 -25.09 -8.28 -13.01
CA PHE A 127 -24.84 -9.04 -14.22
C PHE A 127 -26.16 -9.39 -14.90
N PRO A 128 -26.32 -9.06 -16.19
CA PRO A 128 -27.54 -9.32 -16.96
C PRO A 128 -27.80 -10.80 -17.19
#